data_AF-E3EE73-F1
#
_entry.id   AF-E3EE73-F1
#
_cell.length_a   1.000
_cell.length_b   1.000
_cell.length_c   1.000
_cell.angle_alpha   90.00
_cell.angle_beta   90.00
_cell.angle_gamma   90.00
#
_symmetry.space_group_name_H-M   'P 1'
#
loop_
_entity.id
_entity.type
_entity.pdbx_description
1 polymer ?
#
loop_
_entity_poly.entity_id
_entity_poly.type
_entity_poly.pdbx_seq_one_letter_code
_entity_poly.pdbx_strand_id
1 'polypeptide(L)'
;MLEFSFEIIDESKINIVYQYGSSSFNFNLFFNYGVWTLHPFDGILLQNKEMCRLIVTDLFKNKDFHVMLARENILLSTLRTSIDLNPETRGERYQEQEFDELSEFAETHSFEDVLQIEQDSVRERIDFFQNIIQRMYMEGFGPEDNDFNKVQAILRIYKAAHDQLGELSDFPLSGDERRRRW
;
A
#
# COMPACT_ATOMS: atom_id res chain seq x y z
N MET A 1 -8.38 25.06 -19.43
CA MET A 1 -8.98 24.47 -18.22
C MET A 1 -8.14 23.22 -17.95
N LEU A 2 -7.57 23.04 -16.75
CA LEU A 2 -6.68 21.91 -16.50
C LEU A 2 -7.49 20.62 -16.51
N GLU A 3 -7.16 19.70 -17.41
CA GLU A 3 -7.86 18.41 -17.56
C GLU A 3 -7.57 17.46 -16.38
N PHE A 4 -6.51 17.75 -15.63
CA PHE A 4 -6.03 16.95 -14.51
C PHE A 4 -5.46 17.86 -13.42
N SER A 5 -5.81 17.60 -12.17
CA SER A 5 -5.16 18.18 -10.99
C SER A 5 -5.06 17.14 -9.88
N PHE A 6 -4.11 17.34 -8.98
CA PHE A 6 -3.90 16.45 -7.84
C PHE A 6 -3.48 17.25 -6.61
N GLU A 7 -3.73 16.65 -5.45
CA GLU A 7 -3.34 17.16 -4.14
C GLU A 7 -2.76 16.00 -3.34
N ILE A 8 -1.50 16.13 -2.93
CA ILE A 8 -0.84 15.15 -2.06
C ILE A 8 -1.32 15.43 -0.64
N ILE A 9 -2.01 14.46 -0.04
CA ILE A 9 -2.46 14.58 1.36
C ILE A 9 -1.33 14.12 2.29
N ASP A 10 -0.75 12.95 1.98
CA ASP A 10 0.33 12.33 2.73
C ASP A 10 1.16 11.40 1.83
N GLU A 11 2.24 10.81 2.36
CA GLU A 11 3.16 9.93 1.62
C GLU A 11 2.49 8.67 1.03
N SER A 12 1.30 8.32 1.52
CA SER A 12 0.51 7.15 1.13
C SER A 12 -0.82 7.50 0.46
N LYS A 13 -1.11 8.78 0.21
CA LYS A 13 -2.44 9.21 -0.24
C LYS A 13 -2.40 10.48 -1.08
N ILE A 14 -2.97 10.37 -2.28
CA ILE A 14 -3.02 11.43 -3.28
C ILE A 14 -4.47 11.55 -3.78
N ASN A 15 -5.05 12.72 -3.62
CA ASN A 15 -6.32 13.07 -4.25
C ASN A 15 -6.09 13.48 -5.69
N ILE A 16 -6.93 13.02 -6.59
CA ILE A 16 -6.87 13.30 -8.02
C ILE A 16 -8.23 13.82 -8.46
N VAL A 17 -8.24 14.92 -9.20
CA VAL A 17 -9.42 15.44 -9.88
C VAL A 17 -9.16 15.37 -11.38
N TYR A 18 -10.02 14.63 -12.08
CA TYR A 18 -9.91 14.44 -13.52
C TYR A 18 -11.14 14.97 -14.24
N GLN A 19 -10.94 15.82 -15.24
CA GLN A 19 -12.01 16.36 -16.08
C GLN A 19 -12.25 15.44 -17.27
N TYR A 20 -13.43 14.82 -17.33
CA TYR A 20 -13.86 13.99 -18.44
C TYR A 20 -15.11 14.59 -19.09
N GLY A 21 -14.92 15.16 -20.28
CA GLY A 21 -15.96 15.95 -20.96
C GLY A 21 -16.31 17.23 -20.19
N SER A 22 -17.59 17.41 -19.88
CA SER A 22 -18.11 18.58 -19.14
C SER A 22 -18.13 18.40 -17.61
N SER A 23 -17.65 17.26 -17.11
CA SER A 23 -17.75 16.89 -15.69
C SER A 23 -16.38 16.58 -15.10
N SER A 24 -16.22 16.85 -13.81
CA SER A 24 -15.01 16.54 -13.05
C SER A 24 -15.30 15.36 -12.11
N PHE A 25 -14.35 14.45 -12.02
CA PHE A 25 -14.44 13.23 -11.23
C PHE A 25 -13.29 13.15 -10.24
N ASN A 26 -13.60 12.75 -9.01
CA ASN A 26 -12.62 12.63 -7.94
C ASN A 26 -12.18 11.19 -7.76
N PHE A 27 -10.87 10.99 -7.70
CA PHE A 27 -10.22 9.73 -7.41
C PHE A 27 -9.29 9.90 -6.22
N ASN A 28 -9.12 8.82 -5.48
CA ASN A 28 -8.14 8.70 -4.43
C ASN A 28 -7.15 7.62 -4.84
N LEU A 29 -5.87 7.97 -4.83
CA LEU A 29 -4.77 7.07 -5.05
C LEU A 29 -4.11 6.84 -3.68
N PHE A 30 -4.17 5.62 -3.18
CA PHE A 30 -3.64 5.31 -1.85
C PHE A 30 -2.73 4.08 -1.89
N PHE A 31 -1.72 4.08 -1.01
CA PHE A 31 -0.78 2.99 -0.86
C PHE A 31 -1.20 2.10 0.31
N ASN A 32 -1.47 0.83 0.03
CA ASN A 32 -1.80 -0.16 1.05
C ASN A 32 -1.14 -1.49 0.71
N TYR A 33 -0.60 -2.19 1.71
CA TYR A 33 0.07 -3.49 1.56
C TYR A 33 1.13 -3.54 0.44
N GLY A 34 1.91 -2.48 0.27
CA GLY A 34 2.96 -2.45 -0.77
C GLY A 34 2.47 -2.07 -2.18
N VAL A 35 1.18 -1.76 -2.35
CA VAL A 35 0.57 -1.51 -3.68
C VAL A 35 -0.21 -0.20 -3.71
N TRP A 36 -0.03 0.57 -4.79
CA TRP A 36 -0.80 1.77 -5.07
C TRP A 36 -2.13 1.42 -5.73
N THR A 37 -3.24 1.83 -5.12
CA THR A 37 -4.60 1.55 -5.58
C THR A 37 -5.36 2.83 -5.88
N LEU A 38 -5.91 2.93 -7.09
CA LEU A 38 -6.79 4.00 -7.53
C LEU A 38 -8.25 3.64 -7.25
N HIS A 39 -8.97 4.53 -6.58
CA HIS A 39 -10.38 4.36 -6.23
C HIS A 39 -11.19 5.62 -6.51
N PRO A 40 -12.32 5.56 -7.24
CA PRO A 40 -13.17 6.74 -7.39
C PRO A 40 -13.92 7.03 -6.10
N PHE A 41 -14.00 8.30 -5.75
CA PHE A 41 -14.76 8.77 -4.59
C PHE A 41 -16.22 9.08 -4.94
N ASP A 42 -16.53 9.28 -6.22
CA ASP A 42 -17.84 9.74 -6.66
C ASP A 42 -18.86 8.59 -6.73
N GLY A 43 -19.97 8.72 -6.00
CA GLY A 43 -21.07 7.74 -5.96
C GLY A 43 -21.68 7.47 -7.34
N ILE A 44 -21.58 8.44 -8.27
CA ILE A 44 -22.02 8.28 -9.66
C ILE A 44 -21.19 7.20 -10.38
N LEU A 45 -19.89 7.12 -10.10
CA LEU A 45 -18.97 6.14 -10.69
C LEU A 45 -19.08 4.76 -10.05
N LEU A 46 -19.44 4.71 -8.76
CA LEU A 46 -19.70 3.44 -8.06
C LEU A 46 -20.97 2.75 -8.57
N GLN A 47 -22.00 3.53 -8.93
CA GLN A 47 -23.25 2.99 -9.49
C GLN A 47 -23.14 2.69 -11.00
N ASN A 48 -22.24 3.36 -11.72
CA ASN A 48 -22.03 3.20 -13.16
C ASN A 48 -20.59 2.76 -13.49
N LYS A 49 -20.33 1.45 -13.32
CA LYS A 49 -19.01 0.83 -13.54
C LYS A 49 -18.48 1.04 -14.96
N GLU A 50 -19.35 1.01 -15.97
CA GLU A 50 -18.95 1.25 -17.37
C GLU A 50 -18.40 2.67 -17.58
N MET A 51 -19.05 3.66 -16.98
CA MET A 51 -18.57 5.04 -17.03
C MET A 51 -17.24 5.20 -16.29
N CYS A 52 -17.13 4.59 -15.11
CA CYS A 52 -15.87 4.59 -14.35
C CYS A 52 -14.73 4.00 -15.19
N ARG A 53 -15.00 2.91 -15.89
CA ARG A 53 -14.01 2.27 -16.75
C ARG A 53 -13.48 3.19 -17.84
N LEU A 54 -14.38 3.88 -18.55
CA LEU A 54 -14.00 4.80 -19.61
C LEU A 54 -13.11 5.91 -19.07
N ILE A 55 -13.48 6.48 -17.92
CA ILE A 55 -12.74 7.58 -17.31
C ILE A 55 -11.36 7.11 -16.84
N VAL A 56 -11.26 5.95 -16.17
CA VAL A 56 -9.97 5.42 -15.69
C VAL A 56 -9.04 5.05 -16.85
N THR A 57 -9.59 4.46 -17.92
CA THR A 57 -8.81 4.13 -19.12
C THR A 57 -8.26 5.38 -19.79
N ASP A 58 -9.02 6.47 -19.77
CA ASP A 58 -8.62 7.77 -20.31
C ASP A 58 -7.57 8.45 -19.42
N LEU A 59 -7.78 8.42 -18.10
CA LEU A 59 -6.82 8.89 -17.09
C LEU A 59 -5.46 8.18 -17.23
N PHE A 60 -5.45 6.86 -17.45
CA PHE A 60 -4.22 6.09 -17.66
C PHE A 60 -3.47 6.43 -18.95
N LYS A 61 -4.11 7.15 -19.88
CA LYS A 61 -3.46 7.70 -21.09
C LYS A 61 -3.05 9.16 -20.93
N ASN A 62 -3.47 9.82 -19.83
CA ASN A 62 -3.20 11.22 -19.59
C ASN A 62 -1.72 11.45 -19.22
N LYS A 63 -1.08 12.40 -19.91
CA LYS A 63 0.35 12.70 -19.73
C LYS A 63 0.66 13.33 -18.38
N ASP A 64 -0.22 14.19 -17.88
CA ASP A 64 -0.02 14.87 -16.60
C ASP A 64 -0.13 13.88 -15.44
N PHE A 65 -1.01 12.87 -15.58
CA PHE A 65 -1.06 11.74 -14.67
C PHE A 65 0.26 10.95 -14.66
N HIS A 66 0.86 10.64 -15.82
CA HIS A 66 2.16 9.97 -15.89
C HIS A 66 3.29 10.78 -15.26
N VAL A 67 3.30 12.10 -15.48
CA VAL A 67 4.29 13.00 -14.88
C VAL A 67 4.13 13.02 -13.35
N MET A 68 2.90 13.03 -12.85
CA MET A 68 2.63 12.96 -11.41
C MET A 68 3.15 11.64 -10.80
N LEU A 69 2.83 10.50 -11.41
CA LEU A 69 3.32 9.20 -10.95
C LEU A 69 4.86 9.14 -10.93
N ALA A 70 5.51 9.65 -11.98
CA ALA A 70 6.97 9.68 -12.05
C ALA A 70 7.60 10.58 -10.98
N ARG A 71 6.94 11.70 -10.62
CA ARG A 71 7.40 12.59 -9.54
C ARG A 71 7.30 11.92 -8.18
N GLU A 72 6.23 11.17 -7.94
CA GLU A 72 5.99 10.45 -6.68
C GLU A 72 6.68 9.07 -6.65
N ASN A 73 7.53 8.76 -7.63
CA ASN A 73 8.22 7.48 -7.76
C ASN A 73 7.27 6.26 -7.79
N ILE A 74 6.08 6.43 -8.37
CA ILE A 74 5.06 5.40 -8.51
C ILE A 74 5.17 4.80 -9.92
N LEU A 75 5.38 3.49 -9.99
CA LEU A 75 5.40 2.76 -11.25
C LEU A 75 3.97 2.60 -11.78
N LEU A 76 3.72 3.02 -13.02
CA LEU A 76 2.42 2.81 -13.66
C LEU A 76 2.03 1.33 -13.72
N SER A 77 3.01 0.44 -13.83
CA SER A 77 2.81 -1.02 -13.86
C SER A 77 2.36 -1.62 -12.52
N THR A 78 2.59 -0.94 -11.40
CA THR A 78 2.20 -1.42 -10.06
C THR A 78 0.86 -0.84 -9.60
N LEU A 79 0.24 0.04 -10.40
CA LEU A 79 -1.06 0.62 -10.07
C LEU A 79 -2.17 -0.39 -10.24
N ARG A 80 -2.98 -0.52 -9.20
CA ARG A 80 -4.24 -1.27 -9.23
C ARG A 80 -5.41 -0.31 -9.27
N THR A 81 -6.53 -0.77 -9.81
CA THR A 81 -7.79 -0.05 -9.78
C THR A 81 -8.77 -0.86 -8.96
N SER A 82 -9.43 -0.23 -8.01
CA SER A 82 -10.45 -0.86 -7.16
C SER A 82 -11.74 -1.22 -7.90
N ILE A 83 -11.84 -0.87 -9.18
CA ILE A 83 -12.99 -1.19 -10.05
C ILE A 83 -12.49 -2.00 -11.23
N ASP A 84 -13.31 -2.97 -11.60
CA ASP A 84 -13.11 -3.83 -12.75
C ASP A 84 -13.26 -3.05 -14.07
N LEU A 85 -12.20 -3.08 -14.88
CA LEU A 85 -12.09 -2.38 -16.15
C LEU A 85 -12.22 -3.30 -17.37
N ASN A 86 -12.80 -4.52 -17.31
CA ASN A 86 -12.90 -5.35 -18.52
C ASN A 86 -14.07 -6.38 -18.56
N PRO A 87 -15.13 -6.17 -19.38
CA PRO A 87 -16.27 -7.09 -19.53
C PRO A 87 -16.08 -8.15 -20.65
N GLU A 88 -15.10 -8.00 -21.55
CA GLU A 88 -14.89 -8.90 -22.71
C GLU A 88 -14.09 -10.18 -22.37
N THR A 89 -13.55 -10.29 -21.16
CA THR A 89 -12.82 -11.49 -20.69
C THR A 89 -13.74 -12.46 -19.95
N ARG A 90 -14.94 -12.69 -20.50
CA ARG A 90 -15.98 -13.60 -20.00
C ARG A 90 -15.62 -15.10 -20.06
N GLY A 91 -14.33 -15.45 -20.10
CA GLY A 91 -13.86 -16.83 -20.13
C GLY A 91 -12.69 -17.15 -19.21
N GLU A 92 -11.86 -16.18 -18.80
CA GLU A 92 -10.61 -16.49 -18.06
C GLU A 92 -10.16 -15.42 -17.05
N ARG A 93 -10.89 -14.33 -16.79
CA ARG A 93 -10.39 -13.29 -15.86
C ARG A 93 -11.34 -12.72 -14.81
N TYR A 94 -12.55 -13.28 -14.70
CA TYR A 94 -13.48 -12.85 -13.65
C TYR A 94 -14.26 -14.05 -13.13
N GLN A 95 -13.55 -14.95 -12.44
CA GLN A 95 -14.10 -15.43 -11.19
C GLN A 95 -14.01 -14.26 -10.23
N GLU A 96 -15.09 -14.06 -9.51
CA GLU A 96 -15.24 -13.29 -8.29
C GLU A 96 -14.02 -13.52 -7.39
N GLN A 97 -12.94 -12.80 -7.68
CA GLN A 97 -11.81 -12.73 -6.79
C GLN A 97 -12.13 -11.56 -5.85
N GLU A 98 -12.85 -11.88 -4.77
CA GLU A 98 -12.06 -12.03 -3.54
C GLU A 98 -10.84 -12.84 -3.95
N PHE A 99 -9.82 -12.17 -4.52
CA PHE A 99 -8.48 -12.72 -4.49
C PHE A 99 -8.35 -12.80 -3.00
N ASP A 100 -8.54 -14.00 -2.50
CA ASP A 100 -8.17 -14.30 -1.16
C ASP A 100 -6.65 -14.20 -1.26
N GLU A 101 -6.15 -12.95 -1.26
CA GLU A 101 -4.75 -12.58 -1.28
C GLU A 101 -4.13 -13.28 -0.09
N LEU A 102 -4.90 -13.50 0.97
CA LEU A 102 -4.59 -14.37 2.09
C LEU A 102 -4.48 -15.85 1.67
N SER A 103 -5.41 -16.42 0.89
CA SER A 103 -5.24 -17.79 0.35
C SER A 103 -4.07 -17.93 -0.61
N GLU A 104 -3.88 -17.03 -1.59
CA GLU A 104 -2.74 -17.11 -2.51
C GLU A 104 -1.42 -16.91 -1.75
N PHE A 105 -1.38 -15.97 -0.80
CA PHE A 105 -0.24 -15.75 0.07
C PHE A 105 0.03 -16.96 0.97
N ALA A 106 -1.01 -17.57 1.57
CA ALA A 106 -0.91 -18.77 2.39
C ALA A 106 -0.55 -20.04 1.58
N GLU A 107 -0.94 -20.09 0.30
CA GLU A 107 -0.56 -21.19 -0.60
C GLU A 107 0.87 -21.04 -1.13
N THR A 108 1.37 -19.81 -1.25
CA THR A 108 2.68 -19.49 -1.84
C THR A 108 3.79 -19.34 -0.81
N HIS A 109 3.48 -18.88 0.40
CA HIS A 109 4.46 -18.61 1.44
C HIS A 109 4.32 -19.63 2.56
N SER A 110 5.46 -20.24 2.93
CA SER A 110 5.51 -21.00 4.17
C SER A 110 5.41 -20.05 5.36
N PHE A 111 5.09 -20.59 6.54
CA PHE A 111 5.09 -19.80 7.77
C PHE A 111 6.44 -19.10 8.01
N GLU A 112 7.55 -19.76 7.65
CA GLU A 112 8.89 -19.18 7.75
C GLU A 112 9.06 -17.97 6.80
N ASP A 113 8.53 -18.05 5.58
CA ASP A 113 8.56 -16.93 4.63
C ASP A 113 7.73 -15.76 5.12
N VAL A 114 6.53 -16.02 5.66
CA VAL A 114 5.68 -14.98 6.26
C VAL A 114 6.34 -14.33 7.46
N LEU A 115 6.97 -15.14 8.32
CA LEU A 115 7.70 -14.65 9.48
C LEU A 115 8.89 -13.78 9.07
N GLN A 116 9.62 -14.18 8.02
CA GLN A 116 10.74 -13.40 7.48
C GLN A 116 10.27 -12.07 6.89
N ILE A 117 9.18 -12.08 6.10
CA ILE A 117 8.57 -10.86 5.55
C ILE A 117 8.19 -9.88 6.68
N GLU A 118 7.58 -10.40 7.75
CA GLU A 118 7.18 -9.56 8.89
C GLU A 118 8.40 -9.02 9.66
N GLN A 119 9.44 -9.84 9.87
CA GLN A 119 10.68 -9.39 10.50
C GLN A 119 11.36 -8.27 9.70
N ASP A 120 11.39 -8.39 8.38
CA ASP A 120 12.00 -7.37 7.52
C ASP A 120 11.17 -6.06 7.54
N SER A 121 9.84 -6.15 7.52
CA SER A 121 8.95 -5.00 7.70
C SER A 121 9.18 -4.27 9.03
N VAL A 122 9.29 -5.03 10.14
CA VAL A 122 9.58 -4.44 11.46
C VAL A 122 10.98 -3.81 11.49
N ARG A 123 11.97 -4.43 10.82
CA ARG A 123 13.32 -3.88 10.72
C ARG A 123 13.36 -2.54 9.98
N GLU A 124 12.64 -2.42 8.86
CA GLU A 124 12.52 -1.14 8.14
C GLU A 124 11.93 -0.04 9.04
N ARG A 125 10.92 -0.38 9.86
CA ARG A 125 10.35 0.57 10.83
C ARG A 125 11.36 0.95 11.90
N ILE A 126 12.16 0.02 12.41
CA ILE A 126 13.25 0.30 13.36
C ILE A 126 14.22 1.32 12.76
N ASP A 127 14.68 1.10 11.52
CA ASP A 127 15.65 1.97 10.85
C ASP A 127 15.07 3.37 10.60
N PHE A 128 13.80 3.45 10.21
CA PHE A 128 13.08 4.71 10.05
C PHE A 128 13.06 5.53 11.35
N PHE A 129 12.66 4.94 12.47
CA PHE A 129 12.63 5.65 13.75
C PHE A 129 14.02 5.96 14.31
N GLN A 130 15.04 5.16 14.00
CA GLN A 130 16.43 5.51 14.31
C GLN A 130 16.87 6.76 13.55
N ASN A 131 16.53 6.87 12.27
CA ASN A 131 16.82 8.06 11.46
C ASN A 131 16.12 9.31 12.01
N ILE A 132 14.88 9.17 12.50
CA ILE A 132 14.17 10.26 13.19
C ILE A 132 14.94 10.69 14.44
N ILE A 133 15.34 9.76 15.29
CA ILE A 133 16.11 10.05 16.51
C ILE A 133 17.42 10.77 16.19
N GLN A 134 18.15 10.31 15.16
CA GLN A 134 19.39 10.95 14.72
C GLN A 134 19.15 12.40 14.28
N ARG A 135 18.08 12.66 13.49
CA ARG A 135 17.71 14.03 13.09
C ARG A 135 17.31 14.88 14.29
N MET A 136 16.53 14.35 15.22
CA MET A 136 16.14 15.05 16.45
C MET A 136 17.38 15.47 17.27
N TYR A 137 18.39 14.59 17.38
CA TYR A 137 19.65 14.94 18.02
C TYR A 137 20.40 16.06 17.29
N MET A 138 20.43 16.04 15.96
CA MET A 138 21.06 17.11 15.16
C MET A 138 20.35 18.46 15.33
N GLU A 139 19.04 18.44 15.58
CA GLU A 139 18.20 19.61 15.84
C GLU A 139 18.24 20.07 17.31
N GLY A 140 19.00 19.37 18.17
CA GLY A 140 19.22 19.74 19.56
C GLY A 140 18.17 19.17 20.54
N PHE A 141 17.27 18.31 20.08
CA PHE A 141 16.38 17.56 20.97
C PHE A 141 17.16 16.45 21.69
N GLY A 142 16.83 16.21 22.95
CA GLY A 142 17.51 15.25 23.80
C GLY A 142 16.56 14.49 24.72
N PRO A 143 17.13 13.72 25.68
CA PRO A 143 16.35 12.88 26.61
C PRO A 143 15.40 13.66 27.53
N GLU A 144 15.55 14.99 27.62
CA GLU A 144 14.65 15.86 28.40
C GLU A 144 13.39 16.24 27.60
N ASP A 145 13.39 16.04 26.28
CA ASP A 145 12.26 16.35 25.42
C ASP A 145 11.23 15.23 25.41
N ASN A 146 9.96 15.61 25.57
CA ASN A 146 8.85 14.66 25.61
C ASN A 146 8.71 13.89 24.29
N ASP A 147 8.83 14.59 23.16
CA ASP A 147 8.68 13.96 21.85
C ASP A 147 9.84 13.03 21.50
N PHE A 148 11.06 13.37 21.94
CA PHE A 148 12.21 12.48 21.82
C PHE A 148 11.99 11.17 22.61
N ASN A 149 11.45 11.26 23.82
CA ASN A 149 11.12 10.09 24.63
C ASN A 149 10.00 9.24 24.01
N LYS A 150 8.99 9.84 23.38
CA LYS A 150 7.94 9.10 22.65
C LYS A 150 8.51 8.33 21.47
N VAL A 151 9.35 8.98 20.66
CA VAL A 151 9.99 8.32 19.51
C VAL A 151 10.91 7.18 19.98
N GLN A 152 11.66 7.37 21.07
CA GLN A 152 12.41 6.29 21.69
C GLN A 152 11.53 5.14 22.19
N ALA A 153 10.36 5.44 22.78
CA ALA A 153 9.43 4.40 23.23
C ALA A 153 8.91 3.59 22.05
N ILE A 154 8.55 4.25 20.93
CA ILE A 154 8.14 3.58 19.70
C ILE A 154 9.26 2.68 19.17
N LEU A 155 10.50 3.17 19.12
CA LEU A 155 11.66 2.38 18.71
C LEU A 155 11.85 1.14 19.59
N ARG A 156 11.66 1.26 20.90
CA ARG A 156 11.74 0.12 21.84
C ARG A 156 10.65 -0.92 21.57
N ILE A 157 9.43 -0.49 21.26
CA ILE A 157 8.33 -1.39 20.93
C ILE A 157 8.65 -2.21 19.68
N TYR A 158 9.12 -1.55 18.61
CA TYR A 158 9.48 -2.27 17.38
C TYR A 158 10.67 -3.21 17.57
N LYS A 159 11.69 -2.81 18.34
CA LYS A 159 12.80 -3.72 18.69
C LYS A 159 12.32 -4.95 19.46
N ALA A 160 11.48 -4.75 20.49
CA ALA A 160 10.90 -5.85 21.24
C ALA A 160 10.03 -6.76 20.35
N ALA A 161 9.27 -6.20 19.42
CA ALA A 161 8.49 -6.97 18.45
C ALA A 161 9.39 -7.78 17.51
N HIS A 162 10.46 -7.19 16.97
CA HIS A 162 11.43 -7.89 16.13
C HIS A 162 12.11 -9.05 16.88
N ASP A 163 12.51 -8.82 18.14
CA ASP A 163 13.16 -9.86 18.96
C ASP A 163 12.19 -11.02 19.25
N GLN A 164 10.93 -10.72 19.59
CA GLN A 164 9.89 -11.74 19.80
C GLN A 164 9.55 -12.52 18.52
N LEU A 165 9.55 -11.86 17.36
CA LEU A 165 9.39 -12.52 16.06
C LEU A 165 10.60 -13.41 15.73
N GLY A 166 11.80 -13.04 16.18
CA GLY A 166 13.01 -13.86 16.10
C GLY A 166 12.89 -15.15 16.91
N GLU A 167 12.39 -15.07 18.15
CA GLU A 167 12.19 -16.24 19.01
C GLU A 167 11.25 -17.29 18.41
N LEU A 168 10.26 -16.85 17.60
CA LEU A 168 9.35 -17.75 16.90
C LEU A 168 10.03 -18.55 15.77
N SER A 169 11.15 -18.05 15.23
CA SER A 169 11.94 -18.75 14.20
C SER A 169 12.86 -19.83 14.76
N ASP A 170 13.25 -19.72 16.04
CA ASP A 170 14.16 -20.63 16.72
C ASP A 170 13.47 -21.89 17.28
N PHE A 171 12.14 -21.99 17.21
CA PHE A 171 11.42 -23.21 17.55
C PHE A 171 11.48 -24.21 16.37
N PRO A 172 12.20 -25.34 16.48
CA PRO A 172 12.10 -26.37 15.47
C PRO A 172 10.68 -26.92 15.48
N LEU A 173 9.94 -26.71 14.38
CA LEU A 173 8.71 -27.44 14.08
C LEU A 173 9.04 -28.91 13.77
N SER A 174 9.68 -29.60 14.71
CA SER A 174 9.89 -31.05 14.68
C SER A 174 8.61 -31.72 15.14
N GLY A 175 7.65 -31.83 14.23
CA GLY A 175 6.40 -32.53 14.45
C GLY A 175 5.73 -32.83 13.13
N ASP A 176 6.04 -34.01 12.60
CA ASP A 176 5.40 -34.66 11.47
C ASP A 176 3.87 -34.71 11.65
N GLU A 177 3.17 -33.64 11.30
CA GLU A 177 1.74 -33.64 11.04
C GLU A 177 1.46 -32.79 9.81
N ARG A 178 1.57 -33.46 8.65
CA ARG A 178 0.74 -33.27 7.47
C ARG A 178 0.24 -31.84 7.27
N ARG A 179 0.90 -31.11 6.36
CA ARG A 179 0.27 -30.19 5.39
C ARG A 179 -1.11 -29.69 5.82
N ARG A 180 -1.20 -28.95 6.93
CA ARG A 180 -2.40 -28.18 7.25
C ARG A 180 -2.23 -26.86 6.54
N ARG A 181 -2.65 -26.90 5.26
CA ARG A 181 -3.11 -25.70 4.56
C ARG A 181 -4.15 -25.04 5.47
N TRP A 182 -3.96 -23.75 5.67
CA TRP A 182 -4.90 -22.91 6.37
C TRP A 182 -6.18 -22.80 5.55
#